data_AF-A0A378NPG6-F1
#
_entry.id   AF-A0A378NPG6-F1
#
_cell.length_a   1.000
_cell.length_b   1.000
_cell.length_c   1.000
_cell.angle_alpha   90.00
_cell.angle_beta   90.00
_cell.angle_gamma   90.00
#
_symmetry.space_group_name_H-M   'P 1'
#
loop_
_entity.id
_entity.type
_entity.pdbx_description
1 polymer ?
#
loop_
_entity_poly.entity_id
_entity_poly.type
_entity_poly.pdbx_seq_one_letter_code
_entity_poly.pdbx_strand_id
1 'polypeptide(L)'
;METKLNSLNIIDDLVINPQFNKSKIKKLLDELSQEAYAGPLSKYLFAAARFVREKSYGHNVFLRGLIEFTNYCKNDCYYCGIRCSNHKATRYRLSLEEILLSCEIGYKNNLRTFVLQGGEDMYFSDDKMIQIIKEIKNKYPECAITLSIGEKTKASYQKYFDAGADRYLLRHETANISHYQKLHPAKMDLNNRLNCLKNLKDIGYQVGAGMMIGSPYQTLADLLNDLEFLSDFRPHMIGTGPFIPHEQTPFKDKTAGSVDLTLVILAIIRLLLPKILLPATTALATLAPNGTIKGLEAGANVIMPNISPLNIRSLYTLYNNKKITGGESLEGIIKLTNALQEHGYHVTSSRGDSLMS
;
A
#
# COMPACT_ATOMS: atom_id res chain seq x y z
N MET A 1 6.52 -35.20 9.72
CA MET A 1 5.04 -35.26 9.63
C MET A 1 4.38 -34.45 10.75
N GLU A 2 4.86 -34.54 12.00
CA GLU A 2 4.37 -33.76 13.15
C GLU A 2 4.47 -32.23 13.02
N THR A 3 5.50 -31.69 12.37
CA THR A 3 5.66 -30.23 12.18
C THR A 3 4.63 -29.63 11.22
N LYS A 4 4.35 -30.30 10.09
CA LYS A 4 3.33 -29.87 9.11
C LYS A 4 1.91 -29.80 9.68
N LEU A 5 1.55 -30.79 10.50
CA LEU A 5 0.25 -30.80 11.20
C LEU A 5 0.11 -29.59 12.14
N ASN A 6 1.23 -29.06 12.64
CA ASN A 6 1.24 -27.93 13.56
C ASN A 6 1.04 -26.58 12.84
N SER A 7 1.61 -26.37 11.65
CA SER A 7 1.42 -25.10 10.91
C SER A 7 0.06 -24.97 10.24
N LEU A 8 -0.55 -26.09 9.80
CA LEU A 8 -1.95 -26.07 9.37
C LEU A 8 -2.86 -25.64 10.52
N ASN A 9 -2.66 -26.21 11.72
CA ASN A 9 -3.40 -25.81 12.92
C ASN A 9 -3.18 -24.33 13.30
N ILE A 10 -1.98 -23.77 13.06
CA ILE A 10 -1.74 -22.33 13.28
C ILE A 10 -2.58 -21.49 12.31
N ILE A 11 -2.68 -21.90 11.04
CA ILE A 11 -3.50 -21.19 10.04
C ILE A 11 -4.98 -21.26 10.42
N ASP A 12 -5.48 -22.45 10.79
CA ASP A 12 -6.85 -22.64 11.25
C ASP A 12 -7.17 -21.83 12.50
N ASP A 13 -6.26 -21.81 13.47
CA ASP A 13 -6.40 -20.99 14.67
C ASP A 13 -6.45 -19.50 14.33
N LEU A 14 -5.65 -19.01 13.38
CA LEU A 14 -5.71 -17.60 12.94
C LEU A 14 -7.03 -17.26 12.21
N VAL A 15 -7.66 -18.23 11.54
CA VAL A 15 -8.98 -18.05 10.90
C VAL A 15 -10.09 -17.88 11.96
N ILE A 16 -9.98 -18.62 13.06
CA ILE A 16 -11.00 -18.65 14.13
C ILE A 16 -10.74 -17.53 15.16
N ASN A 17 -9.48 -17.38 15.56
CA ASN A 17 -8.96 -16.50 16.61
C ASN A 17 -7.87 -15.58 15.99
N PRO A 18 -8.26 -14.47 15.36
CA PRO A 18 -7.33 -13.58 14.65
C PRO A 18 -6.51 -12.74 15.63
N GLN A 19 -5.57 -13.37 16.32
CA GLN A 19 -4.70 -12.76 17.32
C GLN A 19 -3.23 -13.02 16.97
N PHE A 20 -2.43 -11.96 17.04
CA PHE A 20 -1.00 -12.07 16.84
C PHE A 20 -0.36 -12.91 17.97
N ASN A 21 0.44 -13.89 17.57
CA ASN A 21 1.32 -14.63 18.48
C ASN A 21 2.68 -14.82 17.81
N LYS A 22 3.69 -14.14 18.35
CA LYS A 22 5.04 -14.10 17.78
C LYS A 22 5.63 -15.49 17.55
N SER A 23 5.48 -16.41 18.51
CA SER A 23 6.03 -17.76 18.40
C SER A 23 5.33 -18.59 17.32
N LYS A 24 3.99 -18.52 17.25
CA LYS A 24 3.21 -19.22 16.22
C LYS A 24 3.53 -18.71 14.82
N ILE A 25 3.52 -17.38 14.63
CA ILE A 25 3.78 -16.77 13.32
C ILE A 25 5.22 -16.98 12.88
N LYS A 26 6.20 -16.87 13.79
CA LYS A 26 7.59 -17.19 13.49
C LYS A 26 7.73 -18.62 12.99
N LYS A 27 7.14 -19.59 13.71
CA LYS A 27 7.17 -21.00 13.32
C LYS A 27 6.54 -21.24 11.94
N LEU A 28 5.40 -20.61 11.67
CA LEU A 28 4.73 -20.68 10.37
C LEU A 28 5.63 -20.13 9.25
N LEU A 29 6.24 -18.96 9.46
CA LEU A 29 7.16 -18.35 8.49
C LEU A 29 8.43 -19.19 8.28
N ASP A 30 8.99 -19.77 9.34
CA ASP A 30 10.14 -20.66 9.25
C ASP A 30 9.82 -21.88 8.37
N GLU A 31 8.64 -22.51 8.54
CA GLU A 31 8.25 -23.67 7.72
C GLU A 31 7.92 -23.27 6.27
N LEU A 32 7.22 -22.16 6.06
CA LEU A 32 6.96 -21.62 4.73
C LEU A 32 8.28 -21.31 3.99
N SER A 33 9.31 -20.87 4.70
CA SER A 33 10.63 -20.60 4.09
C SER A 33 11.30 -21.87 3.55
N GLN A 34 11.06 -23.04 4.14
CA GLN A 34 11.62 -24.31 3.67
C GLN A 34 11.03 -24.75 2.33
N GLU A 35 9.83 -24.26 2.00
CA GLU A 35 9.19 -24.45 0.69
C GLU A 35 9.23 -23.19 -0.18
N ALA A 36 10.20 -22.29 0.10
CA ALA A 36 10.41 -21.04 -0.62
C ALA A 36 9.13 -20.17 -0.76
N TYR A 37 8.21 -20.27 0.20
CA TYR A 37 6.94 -19.53 0.22
C TYR A 37 5.99 -19.83 -0.96
N ALA A 38 6.19 -20.94 -1.67
CA ALA A 38 5.45 -21.30 -2.87
C ALA A 38 4.93 -22.75 -2.90
N GLY A 39 5.07 -23.48 -1.79
CA GLY A 39 4.67 -24.89 -1.68
C GLY A 39 3.22 -25.12 -1.22
N PRO A 40 2.87 -26.36 -0.85
CA PRO A 40 1.52 -26.73 -0.42
C PRO A 40 1.03 -25.95 0.80
N LEU A 41 1.90 -25.62 1.76
CA LEU A 41 1.49 -24.86 2.95
C LEU A 41 1.10 -23.42 2.58
N SER A 42 1.84 -22.81 1.65
CA SER A 42 1.54 -21.49 1.08
C SER A 42 0.19 -21.48 0.36
N LYS A 43 -0.11 -22.51 -0.44
CA LYS A 43 -1.42 -22.66 -1.11
C LYS A 43 -2.57 -22.75 -0.10
N TYR A 44 -2.38 -23.48 0.99
CA TYR A 44 -3.37 -23.58 2.06
C TYR A 44 -3.57 -22.26 2.79
N LEU A 45 -2.49 -21.56 3.14
CA LEU A 45 -2.53 -20.22 3.72
C LEU A 45 -3.31 -19.23 2.83
N PHE A 46 -3.08 -19.25 1.52
CA PHE A 46 -3.78 -18.38 0.57
C PHE A 46 -5.27 -18.72 0.48
N ALA A 47 -5.63 -20.00 0.50
CA ALA A 47 -7.04 -20.41 0.54
C ALA A 47 -7.74 -19.93 1.82
N ALA A 48 -7.09 -20.07 2.98
CA ALA A 48 -7.61 -19.55 4.25
C ALA A 48 -7.79 -18.03 4.22
N ALA A 49 -6.80 -17.29 3.69
CA ALA A 49 -6.89 -15.84 3.55
C ALA A 49 -8.03 -15.39 2.60
N ARG A 50 -8.24 -16.09 1.47
CA ARG A 50 -9.39 -15.83 0.58
C ARG A 50 -10.71 -16.07 1.30
N PHE A 51 -10.84 -17.20 2.00
CA PHE A 51 -12.04 -17.52 2.76
C PHE A 51 -12.38 -16.43 3.78
N VAL A 52 -11.38 -15.92 4.53
CA VAL A 52 -11.57 -14.81 5.47
C VAL A 52 -11.95 -13.50 4.77
N ARG A 53 -11.30 -13.20 3.63
CA ARG A 53 -11.61 -12.00 2.84
C ARG A 53 -13.04 -12.04 2.29
N GLU A 54 -13.47 -13.17 1.74
CA GLU A 54 -14.78 -13.36 1.13
C GLU A 54 -15.92 -13.24 2.16
N LYS A 55 -15.71 -13.69 3.40
CA LYS A 55 -16.67 -13.42 4.49
C LYS A 55 -16.91 -11.93 4.75
N SER A 56 -15.90 -11.08 4.54
CA SER A 56 -15.99 -9.64 4.82
C SER A 56 -16.41 -8.82 3.61
N TYR A 57 -15.97 -9.20 2.41
CA TYR A 57 -16.10 -8.39 1.20
C TYR A 57 -16.74 -9.12 0.02
N GLY A 58 -17.07 -10.41 0.17
CA GLY A 58 -17.39 -11.29 -0.94
C GLY A 58 -16.27 -11.27 -1.98
N HIS A 59 -16.68 -11.31 -3.24
CA HIS A 59 -15.80 -11.25 -4.40
C HIS A 59 -15.49 -9.82 -4.87
N ASN A 60 -15.87 -8.79 -4.10
CA ASN A 60 -15.68 -7.40 -4.49
C ASN A 60 -14.22 -6.96 -4.41
N VAL A 61 -13.80 -6.15 -5.39
CA VAL A 61 -12.49 -5.50 -5.46
C VAL A 61 -12.69 -3.99 -5.63
N PHE A 62 -12.13 -3.20 -4.71
CA PHE A 62 -12.27 -1.75 -4.70
C PHE A 62 -11.18 -1.09 -5.53
N LEU A 63 -11.56 -0.26 -6.50
CA LEU A 63 -10.62 0.52 -7.30
C LEU A 63 -10.43 1.92 -6.73
N ARG A 64 -9.18 2.40 -6.74
CA ARG A 64 -8.83 3.75 -6.28
C ARG A 64 -7.92 4.43 -7.28
N GLY A 65 -8.39 5.52 -7.89
CA GLY A 65 -7.63 6.25 -8.90
C GLY A 65 -6.42 6.95 -8.28
N LEU A 66 -5.23 6.47 -8.60
CA LEU A 66 -3.97 7.01 -8.11
C LEU A 66 -3.47 8.15 -9.00
N ILE A 67 -3.28 9.33 -8.41
CA ILE A 67 -2.76 10.54 -9.04
C ILE A 67 -1.44 10.90 -8.36
N GLU A 68 -0.35 10.73 -9.11
CA GLU A 68 1.01 11.04 -8.66
C GLU A 68 1.34 12.47 -9.05
N PHE A 69 0.97 13.43 -8.19
CA PHE A 69 0.88 14.84 -8.58
C PHE A 69 2.19 15.63 -8.44
N THR A 70 3.21 15.07 -7.78
CA THR A 70 4.55 15.65 -7.70
C THR A 70 5.59 14.58 -7.39
N ASN A 71 6.75 14.63 -8.04
CA ASN A 71 7.91 13.82 -7.66
C ASN A 71 9.00 14.65 -6.95
N TYR A 72 8.73 15.89 -6.56
CA TYR A 72 9.62 16.63 -5.66
C TYR A 72 9.48 16.07 -4.24
N CYS A 73 10.61 15.96 -3.53
CA CYS A 73 10.63 15.48 -2.15
C CYS A 73 11.79 16.15 -1.41
N LYS A 74 11.56 16.63 -0.18
CA LYS A 74 12.61 17.14 0.71
C LYS A 74 13.43 16.04 1.39
N ASN A 75 12.93 14.79 1.37
CA ASN A 75 13.53 13.65 2.07
C ASN A 75 14.44 12.84 1.15
N ASP A 76 15.28 12.03 1.79
CA ASP A 76 16.39 11.37 1.12
C ASP A 76 16.44 9.86 1.36
N CYS A 77 15.27 9.22 1.48
CA CYS A 77 15.16 7.79 1.76
C CYS A 77 16.02 6.94 0.80
N TYR A 78 16.81 6.02 1.36
CA TYR A 78 17.89 5.35 0.61
C TYR A 78 17.40 4.32 -0.42
N TYR A 79 16.11 3.98 -0.36
CA TYR A 79 15.44 3.07 -1.30
C TYR A 79 14.68 3.78 -2.41
N CYS A 80 14.48 5.11 -2.33
CA CYS A 80 13.46 5.80 -3.10
C CYS A 80 14.05 6.58 -4.28
N GLY A 81 13.59 6.31 -5.50
CA GLY A 81 14.07 7.00 -6.71
C GLY A 81 13.73 8.49 -6.79
N ILE A 82 12.71 8.97 -6.06
CA ILE A 82 12.36 10.40 -6.02
C ILE A 82 13.05 11.17 -4.87
N ARG A 83 13.99 10.54 -4.15
CA ARG A 83 14.80 11.17 -3.09
C ARG A 83 15.45 12.48 -3.55
N CYS A 84 15.64 13.43 -2.63
CA CYS A 84 16.09 14.78 -2.98
C CYS A 84 17.46 14.80 -3.69
N SER A 85 18.40 13.91 -3.34
CA SER A 85 19.72 13.92 -3.98
C SER A 85 19.79 13.08 -5.27
N ASN A 86 18.67 12.59 -5.80
CA ASN A 86 18.63 12.09 -7.18
C ASN A 86 18.49 13.27 -8.15
N HIS A 87 19.62 13.79 -8.62
CA HIS A 87 19.67 14.90 -9.58
C HIS A 87 19.39 14.48 -11.04
N LYS A 88 19.28 13.17 -11.32
CA LYS A 88 18.91 12.68 -12.66
C LYS A 88 17.41 12.54 -12.88
N ALA A 89 16.60 12.64 -11.81
CA ALA A 89 15.16 12.62 -11.96
C ALA A 89 14.66 13.94 -12.57
N THR A 90 13.94 13.85 -13.70
CA THR A 90 13.19 14.98 -14.23
C THR A 90 12.04 15.31 -13.28
N ARG A 91 12.08 16.51 -12.69
CA ARG A 91 11.13 16.89 -11.66
C ARG A 91 9.90 17.57 -12.23
N TYR A 92 8.71 17.25 -11.70
CA TYR A 92 7.46 17.83 -12.15
C TYR A 92 6.50 18.09 -10.98
N ARG A 93 5.54 18.97 -11.22
CA ARG A 93 4.37 19.24 -10.37
C ARG A 93 3.17 19.40 -11.29
N LEU A 94 2.10 18.67 -11.00
CA LEU A 94 0.84 18.88 -11.71
C LEU A 94 0.19 20.19 -11.25
N SER A 95 -0.46 20.87 -12.18
CA SER A 95 -1.35 21.98 -11.88
C SER A 95 -2.64 21.50 -11.22
N LEU A 96 -3.41 22.42 -10.64
CA LEU A 96 -4.75 22.10 -10.11
C LEU A 96 -5.65 21.56 -11.22
N GLU A 97 -5.60 22.17 -12.40
CA GLU A 97 -6.39 21.78 -13.57
C GLU A 97 -6.05 20.35 -14.03
N GLU A 98 -4.77 19.98 -14.07
CA GLU A 98 -4.33 18.63 -14.41
C GLU A 98 -4.82 17.59 -13.38
N ILE A 99 -4.76 17.92 -12.08
CA ILE A 99 -5.29 17.05 -11.02
C ILE A 99 -6.80 16.86 -11.17
N LEU A 100 -7.55 17.95 -11.41
CA LEU A 100 -9.00 17.90 -11.58
C LEU A 100 -9.41 17.14 -12.85
N LEU A 101 -8.65 17.27 -13.94
CA LEU A 101 -8.85 16.51 -15.16
C LEU A 101 -8.63 15.00 -14.91
N SER A 102 -7.58 14.61 -14.19
CA SER A 102 -7.40 13.22 -13.77
C SER A 102 -8.58 12.70 -12.93
N CYS A 103 -9.11 13.52 -12.01
CA CYS A 103 -10.29 13.16 -11.22
C CYS A 103 -11.54 12.98 -12.10
N GLU A 104 -11.78 13.88 -13.05
CA GLU A 104 -12.89 13.78 -14.01
C GLU A 104 -12.82 12.49 -14.82
N ILE A 105 -11.63 12.19 -15.34
CA ILE A 105 -11.39 10.97 -16.10
C ILE A 105 -11.66 9.73 -15.21
N GLY A 106 -11.15 9.71 -13.99
CA GLY A 106 -11.40 8.61 -13.05
C GLY A 106 -12.88 8.45 -12.70
N TYR A 107 -13.59 9.57 -12.47
CA TYR A 107 -15.01 9.57 -12.15
C TYR A 107 -15.86 8.96 -13.27
N LYS A 108 -15.60 9.36 -14.53
CA LYS A 108 -16.23 8.80 -15.74
C LYS A 108 -15.98 7.31 -15.91
N ASN A 109 -14.89 6.80 -15.35
CA ASN A 109 -14.54 5.37 -15.32
C ASN A 109 -14.96 4.68 -14.01
N ASN A 110 -16.00 5.20 -13.35
CA ASN A 110 -16.62 4.63 -12.14
C ASN A 110 -15.72 4.53 -10.90
N LEU A 111 -14.59 5.25 -10.88
CA LEU A 111 -13.80 5.38 -9.66
C LEU A 111 -14.51 6.33 -8.69
N ARG A 112 -14.57 5.93 -7.42
CA ARG A 112 -15.19 6.72 -6.32
C ARG A 112 -14.20 7.03 -5.19
N THR A 113 -12.91 6.82 -5.46
CA THR A 113 -11.81 7.24 -4.58
C THR A 113 -10.68 7.79 -5.42
N PHE A 114 -10.21 8.98 -5.09
CA PHE A 114 -9.02 9.59 -5.66
C PHE A 114 -7.90 9.61 -4.62
N VAL A 115 -6.73 9.11 -5.00
CA VAL A 115 -5.55 9.04 -4.14
C VAL A 115 -4.54 10.06 -4.66
N LEU A 116 -4.31 11.12 -3.90
CA LEU A 116 -3.29 12.12 -4.20
C LEU A 116 -1.97 11.69 -3.55
N GLN A 117 -1.02 11.26 -4.37
CA GLN A 117 0.28 10.78 -3.92
C GLN A 117 1.42 11.65 -4.49
N GLY A 118 2.44 11.88 -3.67
CA GLY A 118 3.65 12.54 -4.12
C GLY A 118 4.75 12.47 -3.08
N GLY A 119 5.91 13.04 -3.41
CA GLY A 119 6.94 13.29 -2.41
C GLY A 119 6.54 14.40 -1.42
N GLU A 120 7.35 14.60 -0.38
CA GLU A 120 7.17 15.70 0.57
C GLU A 120 7.64 17.02 -0.04
N ASP A 121 6.83 17.55 -0.95
CA ASP A 121 7.09 18.78 -1.70
C ASP A 121 6.58 20.02 -0.94
N MET A 122 7.49 20.97 -0.69
CA MET A 122 7.17 22.20 0.04
C MET A 122 6.40 23.22 -0.81
N TYR A 123 6.34 23.04 -2.13
CA TYR A 123 5.52 23.89 -3.01
C TYR A 123 4.02 23.75 -2.69
N PHE A 124 3.56 22.54 -2.34
CA PHE A 124 2.18 22.27 -1.95
C PHE A 124 2.01 22.58 -0.46
N SER A 125 1.86 23.88 -0.17
CA SER A 125 1.51 24.40 1.16
C SER A 125 0.16 23.87 1.64
N ASP A 126 -0.14 24.07 2.92
CA ASP A 126 -1.44 23.70 3.48
C ASP A 126 -2.59 24.31 2.67
N ASP A 127 -2.50 25.60 2.34
CA ASP A 127 -3.55 26.32 1.59
C ASP A 127 -3.78 25.75 0.19
N LYS A 128 -2.70 25.37 -0.52
CA LYS A 128 -2.80 24.72 -1.83
C LYS A 128 -3.44 23.35 -1.73
N MET A 129 -3.06 22.55 -0.72
CA MET A 129 -3.67 21.24 -0.51
C MET A 129 -5.16 21.37 -0.16
N ILE A 130 -5.52 22.31 0.73
CA ILE A 130 -6.91 22.60 1.09
C ILE A 130 -7.71 23.01 -0.15
N GLN A 131 -7.15 23.87 -1.00
CA GLN A 131 -7.80 24.27 -2.26
C GLN A 131 -8.06 23.05 -3.15
N ILE A 132 -7.05 22.20 -3.38
CA ILE A 132 -7.20 20.98 -4.20
C ILE A 132 -8.29 20.07 -3.63
N ILE A 133 -8.27 19.81 -2.31
CA ILE A 133 -9.24 18.93 -1.65
C ILE A 133 -10.66 19.47 -1.81
N LYS A 134 -10.87 20.77 -1.54
CA LYS A 134 -12.18 21.42 -1.67
C LYS A 134 -12.70 21.41 -3.10
N GLU A 135 -11.85 21.70 -4.08
CA GLU A 135 -12.26 21.68 -5.50
C GLU A 135 -12.68 20.28 -5.96
N ILE A 136 -11.96 19.22 -5.52
CA ILE A 136 -12.35 17.84 -5.81
C ILE A 136 -13.68 17.51 -5.12
N LYS A 137 -13.86 17.84 -3.83
CA LYS A 137 -15.10 17.57 -3.09
C LYS A 137 -16.30 18.33 -3.63
N ASN A 138 -16.12 19.58 -4.06
CA ASN A 138 -17.19 20.38 -4.65
C ASN A 138 -17.71 19.76 -5.95
N LYS A 139 -16.82 19.16 -6.76
CA LYS A 139 -17.19 18.49 -8.01
C LYS A 139 -17.70 17.07 -7.80
N TYR A 140 -17.18 16.35 -6.82
CA TYR A 140 -17.44 14.92 -6.57
C TYR A 140 -17.68 14.64 -5.07
N PRO A 141 -18.77 15.14 -4.48
CA PRO A 141 -18.99 15.10 -3.03
C PRO A 141 -19.08 13.67 -2.46
N GLU A 142 -19.56 12.71 -3.26
CA GLU A 142 -19.67 11.29 -2.91
C GLU A 142 -18.34 10.52 -3.01
N CYS A 143 -17.33 11.08 -3.67
CA CYS A 143 -16.01 10.45 -3.81
C CYS A 143 -15.16 10.62 -2.55
N ALA A 144 -14.38 9.60 -2.19
CA ALA A 144 -13.38 9.73 -1.14
C ALA A 144 -12.07 10.33 -1.67
N ILE A 145 -11.43 11.14 -0.84
CA ILE A 145 -10.08 11.65 -1.07
C ILE A 145 -9.12 10.98 -0.10
N THR A 146 -8.10 10.33 -0.65
CA THR A 146 -7.02 9.70 0.10
C THR A 146 -5.73 10.48 -0.14
N LEU A 147 -5.08 10.96 0.92
CA LEU A 147 -3.79 11.64 0.82
C LEU A 147 -2.65 10.68 1.10
N SER A 148 -1.55 10.81 0.36
CA SER A 148 -0.30 10.04 0.53
C SER A 148 0.89 10.96 0.28
N ILE A 149 1.10 11.91 1.19
CA ILE A 149 2.01 13.06 1.02
C ILE A 149 3.01 13.20 2.18
N GLY A 150 3.33 12.07 2.84
CA GLY A 150 4.38 11.95 3.85
C GLY A 150 4.01 12.50 5.24
N GLU A 151 5.03 12.89 6.00
CA GLU A 151 4.89 13.43 7.36
C GLU A 151 4.49 14.91 7.34
N LYS A 152 3.48 15.25 8.13
CA LYS A 152 3.01 16.63 8.36
C LYS A 152 2.73 16.82 9.86
N THR A 153 2.55 18.08 10.24
CA THR A 153 2.13 18.41 11.60
C THR A 153 0.69 17.96 11.85
N LYS A 154 0.32 17.71 13.11
CA LYS A 154 -1.08 17.41 13.49
C LYS A 154 -2.04 18.50 13.02
N ALA A 155 -1.64 19.78 13.11
CA ALA A 155 -2.44 20.91 12.65
C ALA A 155 -2.68 20.87 11.13
N SER A 156 -1.66 20.55 10.32
CA SER A 156 -1.83 20.38 8.87
C SER A 156 -2.77 19.22 8.55
N TYR A 157 -2.65 18.08 9.23
CA TYR A 157 -3.58 16.97 9.07
C TYR A 157 -5.03 17.38 9.42
N GLN A 158 -5.24 18.11 10.51
CA GLN A 158 -6.58 18.59 10.88
C GLN A 158 -7.17 19.48 9.78
N LYS A 159 -6.41 20.44 9.25
CA LYS A 159 -6.87 21.31 8.16
C LYS A 159 -7.28 20.53 6.92
N TYR A 160 -6.54 19.47 6.58
CA TYR A 160 -6.86 18.64 5.41
C TYR A 160 -8.13 17.82 5.64
N PHE A 161 -8.33 17.32 6.86
CA PHE A 161 -9.53 16.58 7.25
C PHE A 161 -10.76 17.49 7.20
N ASP A 162 -10.66 18.69 7.79
CA ASP A 162 -11.71 19.71 7.77
C ASP A 162 -12.05 20.19 6.34
N ALA A 163 -11.06 20.15 5.44
CA ALA A 163 -11.26 20.45 4.02
C ALA A 163 -11.99 19.33 3.26
N GLY A 164 -12.08 18.13 3.84
CA GLY A 164 -12.80 16.98 3.28
C GLY A 164 -11.94 15.78 2.90
N ALA A 165 -10.67 15.70 3.30
CA ALA A 165 -9.88 14.49 3.09
C ALA A 165 -10.37 13.35 3.99
N ASP A 166 -10.69 12.20 3.41
CA ASP A 166 -11.30 11.06 4.14
C ASP A 166 -10.25 10.08 4.69
N ARG A 167 -9.14 9.90 3.96
CA ARG A 167 -8.14 8.86 4.25
C ARG A 167 -6.72 9.38 4.14
N TYR A 168 -5.80 8.72 4.84
CA TYR A 168 -4.38 9.04 4.74
C TYR A 168 -3.54 7.77 4.70
N LEU A 169 -2.66 7.63 3.71
CA LEU A 169 -1.70 6.53 3.60
C LEU A 169 -0.33 7.00 4.07
N LEU A 170 0.19 6.36 5.11
CA LEU A 170 1.52 6.61 5.63
C LEU A 170 2.12 5.27 6.09
N ARG A 171 2.86 4.60 5.20
CA ARG A 171 3.57 3.38 5.58
C ARG A 171 4.55 3.70 6.70
N HIS A 172 4.60 2.84 7.72
CA HIS A 172 5.62 2.95 8.76
C HIS A 172 6.97 2.45 8.25
N GLU A 173 6.97 1.69 7.14
CA GLU A 173 8.12 1.12 6.44
C GLU A 173 8.84 0.01 7.21
N THR A 174 9.03 0.18 8.52
CA THR A 174 9.49 -0.82 9.48
C THR A 174 9.20 -0.33 10.90
N ALA A 175 8.78 -1.20 11.80
CA ALA A 175 8.52 -0.95 13.21
C ALA A 175 9.78 -1.12 14.09
N ASN A 176 10.90 -1.53 13.51
CA ASN A 176 12.20 -1.57 14.19
C ASN A 176 13.01 -0.30 13.96
N ILE A 177 13.42 0.38 15.03
CA ILE A 177 14.21 1.63 15.01
C ILE A 177 15.55 1.46 14.27
N SER A 178 16.31 0.40 14.58
CA SER A 178 17.61 0.15 13.97
C SER A 178 17.48 -0.12 12.47
N HIS A 179 16.45 -0.86 12.07
CA HIS A 179 16.16 -1.08 10.65
C HIS A 179 15.68 0.21 9.97
N TYR A 180 14.85 1.01 10.62
CA TYR A 180 14.36 2.29 10.08
C TYR A 180 15.53 3.24 9.73
N GLN A 181 16.50 3.35 10.63
CA GLN A 181 17.72 4.15 10.44
C GLN A 181 18.61 3.65 9.30
N LYS A 182 18.52 2.36 8.95
CA LYS A 182 19.21 1.83 7.76
C LYS A 182 18.51 2.19 6.47
N LEU A 183 17.20 2.47 6.48
CA LEU A 183 16.41 2.79 5.29
C LEU A 183 16.26 4.31 5.03
N HIS A 184 16.43 5.13 6.07
CA HIS A 184 16.15 6.56 6.04
C HIS A 184 17.35 7.39 6.53
N PRO A 185 17.48 8.64 6.05
CA PRO A 185 18.49 9.57 6.58
C PRO A 185 18.24 9.91 8.06
N ALA A 186 19.30 10.24 8.79
CA ALA A 186 19.27 10.50 10.24
C ALA A 186 18.28 11.58 10.70
N LYS A 187 17.86 12.48 9.81
CA LYS A 187 16.85 13.51 10.08
C LYS A 187 15.42 12.96 10.19
N MET A 188 15.18 11.72 9.75
CA MET A 188 13.89 11.05 9.82
C MET A 188 13.89 10.07 10.99
N ASP A 189 12.82 10.09 11.77
CA ASP A 189 12.71 9.33 13.01
C ASP A 189 11.46 8.43 13.00
N LEU A 190 11.62 7.19 13.47
CA LEU A 190 10.51 6.23 13.52
C LEU A 190 9.43 6.69 14.50
N ASN A 191 9.77 7.25 15.66
CA ASN A 191 8.75 7.69 16.61
C ASN A 191 7.91 8.83 16.02
N ASN A 192 8.52 9.75 15.27
CA ASN A 192 7.76 10.75 14.52
C ASN A 192 6.78 10.10 13.53
N ARG A 193 7.23 9.13 12.72
CA ARG A 193 6.39 8.40 11.77
C ARG A 193 5.20 7.72 12.46
N LEU A 194 5.43 7.04 13.58
CA LEU A 194 4.37 6.37 14.37
C LEU A 194 3.43 7.39 15.05
N ASN A 195 3.94 8.52 15.51
CA ASN A 195 3.12 9.61 16.05
C ASN A 195 2.26 10.26 14.97
N CYS A 196 2.74 10.42 13.73
CA CYS A 196 1.92 10.86 12.61
C CYS A 196 0.75 9.90 12.36
N LEU A 197 1.01 8.58 12.36
CA LEU A 197 -0.04 7.55 12.25
C LEU A 197 -1.08 7.67 13.36
N LYS A 198 -0.65 7.85 14.61
CA LYS A 198 -1.55 8.07 15.76
C LYS A 198 -2.36 9.35 15.60
N ASN A 199 -1.73 10.47 15.27
CA ASN A 199 -2.41 11.75 15.06
C ASN A 199 -3.49 11.66 13.97
N LEU A 200 -3.22 10.95 12.87
CA LEU A 200 -4.21 10.73 11.82
C LEU A 200 -5.43 9.95 12.34
N LYS A 201 -5.22 8.91 13.16
CA LYS A 201 -6.32 8.19 13.80
C LYS A 201 -7.10 9.08 14.78
N ASP A 202 -6.40 9.82 15.63
CA ASP A 202 -7.01 10.71 16.62
C ASP A 202 -7.92 11.78 15.96
N ILE A 203 -7.57 12.23 14.75
CA ILE A 203 -8.37 13.21 13.98
C ILE A 203 -9.62 12.58 13.38
N GLY A 204 -9.61 11.27 13.10
CA GLY A 204 -10.73 10.54 12.49
C GLY A 204 -10.49 10.09 11.04
N TYR A 205 -9.25 10.14 10.55
CA TYR A 205 -8.94 9.57 9.24
C TYR A 205 -9.12 8.05 9.21
N GLN A 206 -9.56 7.53 8.06
CA GLN A 206 -9.21 6.14 7.74
C GLN A 206 -7.71 6.08 7.42
N VAL A 207 -6.93 5.60 8.38
CA VAL A 207 -5.46 5.52 8.30
C VAL A 207 -4.99 4.24 7.61
N GLY A 208 -4.08 4.39 6.65
CA GLY A 208 -3.35 3.31 6.01
C GLY A 208 -1.90 3.24 6.47
N ALA A 209 -1.46 2.06 6.94
CA ALA A 209 -0.07 1.79 7.31
C ALA A 209 0.54 0.72 6.39
N GLY A 210 1.69 0.16 6.76
CA GLY A 210 2.34 -0.94 6.05
C GLY A 210 3.85 -0.78 5.93
N MET A 211 4.47 -1.72 5.23
CA MET A 211 5.91 -1.89 5.12
C MET A 211 6.32 -2.40 3.73
N MET A 212 7.62 -2.29 3.43
CA MET A 212 8.24 -3.01 2.32
C MET A 212 8.62 -4.43 2.76
N ILE A 213 8.57 -5.37 1.81
CA ILE A 213 8.98 -6.75 2.03
C ILE A 213 10.31 -7.00 1.31
N GLY A 214 11.28 -7.56 2.00
CA GLY A 214 12.64 -7.78 1.53
C GLY A 214 13.43 -6.50 1.30
N SER A 215 13.18 -5.44 2.10
CA SER A 215 14.03 -4.25 2.06
C SER A 215 15.45 -4.57 2.54
N PRO A 216 16.47 -3.79 2.13
CA PRO A 216 17.85 -4.06 2.52
C PRO A 216 18.01 -4.11 4.05
N TYR A 217 18.70 -5.14 4.53
CA TYR A 217 18.95 -5.42 5.95
C TYR A 217 17.73 -5.89 6.76
N GLN A 218 16.56 -6.07 6.15
CA GLN A 218 15.38 -6.58 6.83
C GLN A 218 15.58 -8.05 7.25
N THR A 219 15.26 -8.34 8.51
CA THR A 219 15.30 -9.70 9.06
C THR A 219 13.88 -10.23 9.31
N LEU A 220 13.77 -11.53 9.59
CA LEU A 220 12.51 -12.12 10.04
C LEU A 220 12.00 -11.47 11.35
N ALA A 221 12.90 -11.07 12.25
CA ALA A 221 12.51 -10.38 13.48
C ALA A 221 11.87 -9.02 13.19
N ASP A 222 12.36 -8.29 12.18
CA ASP A 222 11.76 -7.02 11.76
C ASP A 222 10.35 -7.24 11.19
N LEU A 223 10.16 -8.26 10.34
CA LEU A 223 8.84 -8.63 9.82
C LEU A 223 7.87 -9.04 10.94
N LEU A 224 8.34 -9.71 11.98
CA LEU A 224 7.49 -10.06 13.14
C LEU A 224 7.10 -8.80 13.94
N ASN A 225 8.02 -7.87 14.16
CA ASN A 225 7.72 -6.59 14.83
C ASN A 225 6.74 -5.75 14.02
N ASP A 226 6.86 -5.77 12.69
CA ASP A 226 5.96 -5.14 11.74
C ASP A 226 4.52 -5.71 11.83
N LEU A 227 4.39 -7.03 11.85
CA LEU A 227 3.10 -7.72 12.01
C LEU A 227 2.47 -7.50 13.39
N GLU A 228 3.30 -7.46 14.44
CA GLU A 228 2.88 -7.13 15.81
C GLU A 228 2.33 -5.69 15.86
N PHE A 229 3.10 -4.73 15.35
CA PHE A 229 2.67 -3.33 15.26
C PHE A 229 1.35 -3.18 14.49
N LEU A 230 1.19 -3.84 13.34
CA LEU A 230 -0.05 -3.79 12.57
C LEU A 230 -1.25 -4.36 13.34
N SER A 231 -1.03 -5.44 14.09
CA SER A 231 -2.06 -6.12 14.88
C SER A 231 -2.51 -5.28 16.07
N ASP A 232 -1.58 -4.55 16.70
CA ASP A 232 -1.88 -3.65 17.82
C ASP A 232 -2.47 -2.32 17.33
N PHE A 233 -1.85 -1.72 16.32
CA PHE A 233 -2.27 -0.43 15.78
C PHE A 233 -3.59 -0.52 15.03
N ARG A 234 -3.91 -1.67 14.40
CA ARG A 234 -5.16 -1.94 13.66
C ARG A 234 -5.54 -0.82 12.68
N PRO A 235 -4.70 -0.52 11.67
CA PRO A 235 -5.05 0.50 10.68
C PRO A 235 -6.28 0.09 9.86
N HIS A 236 -6.85 1.02 9.10
CA HIS A 236 -7.99 0.77 8.22
C HIS A 236 -7.57 0.18 6.88
N MET A 237 -6.33 0.47 6.46
CA MET A 237 -5.70 -0.08 5.27
C MET A 237 -4.26 -0.50 5.56
N ILE A 238 -3.77 -1.52 4.85
CA ILE A 238 -2.37 -1.93 4.92
C ILE A 238 -1.82 -2.06 3.51
N GLY A 239 -0.87 -1.20 3.14
CA GLY A 239 -0.19 -1.28 1.85
C GLY A 239 1.17 -1.92 2.00
N THR A 240 1.38 -3.08 1.38
CA THR A 240 2.66 -3.79 1.39
C THR A 240 3.08 -4.18 -0.03
N GLY A 241 4.37 -4.18 -0.28
CA GLY A 241 4.91 -4.60 -1.57
C GLY A 241 6.38 -4.96 -1.45
N PRO A 242 6.91 -5.74 -2.40
CA PRO A 242 8.33 -6.06 -2.41
C PRO A 242 9.15 -4.78 -2.60
N PHE A 243 10.29 -4.69 -1.92
CA PHE A 243 11.31 -3.72 -2.27
C PHE A 243 11.79 -3.97 -3.71
N ILE A 244 11.97 -2.91 -4.48
CA ILE A 244 12.53 -2.97 -5.83
C ILE A 244 13.64 -1.92 -5.87
N PRO A 245 14.88 -2.29 -6.23
CA PRO A 245 15.99 -1.34 -6.27
C PRO A 245 15.76 -0.26 -7.32
N HIS A 246 16.36 0.89 -7.09
CA HIS A 246 16.39 1.98 -8.05
C HIS A 246 17.84 2.39 -8.37
N GLU A 247 18.18 2.54 -9.64
CA GLU A 247 19.56 2.76 -10.11
C GLU A 247 20.21 4.04 -9.56
N GLN A 248 19.40 5.07 -9.29
CA GLN A 248 19.84 6.35 -8.72
C GLN A 248 19.73 6.41 -7.18
N THR A 249 19.84 5.27 -6.50
CA THR A 249 19.76 5.21 -5.03
C THR A 249 20.95 4.48 -4.42
N PRO A 250 21.28 4.72 -3.14
CA PRO A 250 22.29 3.94 -2.41
C PRO A 250 22.04 2.42 -2.44
N PHE A 251 20.79 2.00 -2.66
CA PHE A 251 20.39 0.59 -2.71
C PHE A 251 20.27 0.00 -4.11
N LYS A 252 20.84 0.67 -5.13
CA LYS A 252 20.83 0.19 -6.52
C LYS A 252 21.31 -1.26 -6.70
N ASP A 253 22.31 -1.68 -5.91
CA ASP A 253 22.94 -3.01 -6.02
C ASP A 253 22.35 -4.05 -5.04
N LYS A 254 21.26 -3.70 -4.34
CA LYS A 254 20.57 -4.62 -3.42
C LYS A 254 19.56 -5.48 -4.17
N THR A 255 19.39 -6.71 -3.72
CA THR A 255 18.40 -7.65 -4.27
C THR A 255 16.98 -7.16 -4.02
N ALA A 256 16.09 -7.33 -5.01
CA ALA A 256 14.67 -7.07 -4.84
C ALA A 256 14.04 -8.01 -3.80
N GLY A 257 12.95 -7.57 -3.18
CA GLY A 257 12.16 -8.39 -2.29
C GLY A 257 11.45 -9.54 -3.01
N SER A 258 11.21 -10.64 -2.28
CA SER A 258 10.53 -11.81 -2.82
C SER A 258 9.03 -11.55 -3.01
N VAL A 259 8.52 -11.87 -4.21
CA VAL A 259 7.08 -11.88 -4.51
C VAL A 259 6.37 -12.89 -3.62
N ASP A 260 6.89 -14.11 -3.51
CA ASP A 260 6.23 -15.20 -2.79
C ASP A 260 6.16 -14.91 -1.27
N LEU A 261 7.23 -14.37 -0.68
CA LEU A 261 7.20 -13.88 0.70
C LEU A 261 6.17 -12.75 0.86
N THR A 262 6.09 -11.83 -0.10
CA THR A 262 5.08 -10.75 -0.05
C THR A 262 3.66 -11.31 -0.04
N LEU A 263 3.36 -12.32 -0.86
CA LEU A 263 2.05 -12.98 -0.90
C LEU A 263 1.75 -13.69 0.43
N VAL A 264 2.73 -14.38 1.02
CA VAL A 264 2.62 -14.97 2.37
C VAL A 264 2.29 -13.92 3.42
N ILE A 265 2.98 -12.78 3.41
CA ILE A 265 2.73 -11.70 4.37
C ILE A 265 1.35 -11.06 4.16
N LEU A 266 0.89 -10.87 2.92
CA LEU A 266 -0.47 -10.43 2.63
C LEU A 266 -1.52 -11.37 3.24
N ALA A 267 -1.32 -12.68 3.08
CA ALA A 267 -2.24 -13.68 3.61
C ALA A 267 -2.26 -13.69 5.14
N ILE A 268 -1.10 -13.63 5.79
CA ILE A 268 -1.00 -13.53 7.26
C ILE A 268 -1.70 -12.26 7.76
N ILE A 269 -1.49 -11.10 7.12
CA ILE A 269 -2.16 -9.85 7.47
C ILE A 269 -3.69 -9.99 7.35
N ARG A 270 -4.19 -10.62 6.29
CA ARG A 270 -5.63 -10.86 6.13
C ARG A 270 -6.20 -11.72 7.26
N LEU A 271 -5.50 -12.76 7.67
CA LEU A 271 -5.94 -13.61 8.77
C LEU A 271 -5.94 -12.85 10.11
N LEU A 272 -4.90 -12.06 10.39
CA LEU A 272 -4.81 -11.25 11.60
C LEU A 272 -5.83 -10.11 11.65
N LEU A 273 -6.17 -9.53 10.50
CA LEU A 273 -7.06 -8.39 10.39
C LEU A 273 -8.15 -8.66 9.32
N PRO A 274 -9.16 -9.48 9.64
CA PRO A 274 -10.16 -9.97 8.66
C PRO A 274 -10.86 -8.88 7.84
N LYS A 275 -11.08 -7.71 8.43
CA LYS A 275 -11.81 -6.56 7.85
C LYS A 275 -10.90 -5.48 7.27
N ILE A 276 -9.62 -5.77 7.01
CA ILE A 276 -8.68 -4.78 6.47
C ILE A 276 -8.93 -4.52 4.98
N LEU A 277 -8.70 -3.28 4.54
CA LEU A 277 -8.52 -2.94 3.12
C LEU A 277 -7.05 -3.14 2.74
N LEU A 278 -6.80 -4.11 1.87
CA LEU A 278 -5.46 -4.62 1.55
C LEU A 278 -5.22 -4.48 0.04
N PRO A 279 -4.37 -3.54 -0.41
CA PRO A 279 -4.09 -3.38 -1.83
C PRO A 279 -3.17 -4.47 -2.38
N ALA A 280 -3.52 -5.01 -3.54
CA ALA A 280 -2.57 -5.69 -4.42
C ALA A 280 -1.74 -4.61 -5.12
N THR A 281 -0.49 -4.42 -4.70
CA THR A 281 0.29 -3.25 -5.08
C THR A 281 0.90 -3.37 -6.48
N THR A 282 1.12 -2.23 -7.14
CA THR A 282 1.80 -2.16 -8.44
C THR A 282 3.23 -2.75 -8.41
N ALA A 283 3.87 -2.80 -7.24
CA ALA A 283 5.17 -3.45 -7.05
C ALA A 283 5.08 -4.97 -7.28
N LEU A 284 4.03 -5.65 -6.79
CA LEU A 284 3.77 -7.06 -7.09
C LEU A 284 3.53 -7.25 -8.59
N ALA A 285 2.69 -6.40 -9.18
CA ALA A 285 2.44 -6.44 -10.62
C ALA A 285 3.73 -6.23 -11.43
N THR A 286 4.67 -5.42 -10.93
CA THR A 286 5.96 -5.15 -11.59
C THR A 286 6.88 -6.38 -11.59
N LEU A 287 6.98 -7.09 -10.47
CA LEU A 287 7.89 -8.24 -10.33
C LEU A 287 7.32 -9.58 -10.80
N ALA A 288 5.99 -9.71 -10.93
CA ALA A 288 5.36 -10.98 -11.32
C ALA A 288 4.30 -10.81 -12.42
N PRO A 289 4.28 -11.73 -13.41
CA PRO A 289 3.11 -11.92 -14.25
C PRO A 289 1.88 -12.17 -13.38
N ASN A 290 0.77 -11.49 -13.70
CA ASN A 290 -0.47 -11.52 -12.93
C ASN A 290 -0.30 -11.23 -11.43
N GLY A 291 0.73 -10.45 -11.05
CA GLY A 291 1.02 -10.14 -9.65
C GLY A 291 -0.16 -9.54 -8.88
N THR A 292 -1.00 -8.76 -9.57
CA THR A 292 -2.25 -8.20 -9.02
C THR A 292 -3.24 -9.30 -8.64
N ILE A 293 -3.47 -10.27 -9.54
CA ILE A 293 -4.35 -11.42 -9.29
C ILE A 293 -3.79 -12.30 -8.17
N LYS A 294 -2.48 -12.58 -8.19
CA LYS A 294 -1.82 -13.32 -7.10
C LYS A 294 -2.02 -12.63 -5.74
N GLY A 295 -1.93 -11.30 -5.71
CA GLY A 295 -2.21 -10.52 -4.50
C GLY A 295 -3.64 -10.69 -4.01
N LEU A 296 -4.64 -10.65 -4.92
CA LEU A 296 -6.05 -10.89 -4.58
C LEU A 296 -6.29 -12.32 -4.09
N GLU A 297 -5.62 -13.30 -4.70
CA GLU A 297 -5.65 -14.69 -4.31
C GLU A 297 -4.95 -14.95 -2.97
N ALA A 298 -4.08 -14.04 -2.52
CA ALA A 298 -3.47 -14.04 -1.20
C ALA A 298 -4.23 -13.19 -0.17
N GLY A 299 -5.45 -12.70 -0.49
CA GLY A 299 -6.32 -12.00 0.46
C GLY A 299 -6.40 -10.48 0.30
N ALA A 300 -5.75 -9.90 -0.71
CA ALA A 300 -5.97 -8.51 -1.08
C ALA A 300 -7.39 -8.27 -1.62
N ASN A 301 -7.86 -7.03 -1.56
CA ASN A 301 -9.20 -6.62 -2.02
C ASN A 301 -9.25 -5.19 -2.59
N VAL A 302 -8.11 -4.52 -2.75
CA VAL A 302 -8.03 -3.17 -3.33
C VAL A 302 -7.03 -3.16 -4.49
N ILE A 303 -7.32 -2.41 -5.55
CA ILE A 303 -6.37 -2.12 -6.63
C ILE A 303 -6.35 -0.61 -6.85
N MET A 304 -5.18 -0.07 -7.17
CA MET A 304 -4.97 1.37 -7.30
C MET A 304 -4.51 1.72 -8.73
N PRO A 305 -5.42 1.74 -9.73
CA PRO A 305 -5.04 2.09 -11.09
C PRO A 305 -4.49 3.51 -11.16
N ASN A 306 -3.38 3.69 -11.88
CA ASN A 306 -2.76 4.98 -12.12
C ASN A 306 -3.59 5.77 -13.16
N ILE A 307 -4.10 6.92 -12.74
CA ILE A 307 -4.91 7.84 -13.54
C ILE A 307 -4.21 9.20 -13.74
N SER A 308 -2.92 9.28 -13.41
CA SER A 308 -2.11 10.48 -13.67
C SER A 308 -1.98 10.76 -15.18
N PRO A 309 -1.66 12.00 -15.60
CA PRO A 309 -1.45 12.32 -17.01
C PRO A 309 -0.39 11.42 -17.68
N LEU A 310 -0.61 10.96 -18.91
CA LEU A 310 0.27 9.97 -19.55
C LEU A 310 1.72 10.46 -19.71
N ASN A 311 1.91 11.75 -19.97
CA ASN A 311 3.21 12.39 -20.19
C ASN A 311 4.11 12.42 -18.94
N ILE A 312 3.56 12.24 -17.73
CA ILE A 312 4.33 12.30 -16.48
C ILE A 312 4.48 10.94 -15.77
N ARG A 313 3.70 9.91 -16.13
CA ARG A 313 3.71 8.61 -15.41
C ARG A 313 5.10 7.97 -15.38
N SER A 314 5.87 8.12 -16.45
CA SER A 314 7.26 7.62 -16.54
C SER A 314 8.25 8.39 -15.67
N LEU A 315 7.89 9.59 -15.19
CA LEU A 315 8.74 10.44 -14.36
C LEU A 315 8.58 10.16 -12.86
N TYR A 316 7.51 9.47 -12.44
CA TYR A 316 7.29 9.08 -11.04
C TYR A 316 7.88 7.69 -10.75
N THR A 317 9.21 7.64 -10.63
CA THR A 317 9.97 6.40 -10.44
C THR A 317 10.38 6.21 -8.97
N LEU A 318 9.48 5.65 -8.15
CA LEU A 318 9.86 5.22 -6.79
C LEU A 318 10.92 4.11 -6.82
N TYR A 319 10.83 3.23 -7.83
CA TYR A 319 11.70 2.09 -8.11
C TYR A 319 11.83 1.86 -9.62
N ASN A 320 12.86 1.12 -10.06
CA ASN A 320 13.08 0.86 -11.49
C ASN A 320 11.97 0.00 -12.10
N ASN A 321 11.74 0.17 -13.41
CA ASN A 321 10.81 -0.63 -14.22
C ASN A 321 9.36 -0.65 -13.73
N LYS A 322 8.95 0.36 -12.96
CA LYS A 322 7.58 0.50 -12.50
C LYS A 322 6.61 0.37 -13.68
N LYS A 323 5.63 -0.52 -13.56
CA LYS A 323 4.55 -0.62 -14.55
C LYS A 323 3.77 0.69 -14.61
N ILE A 324 3.80 1.34 -15.77
CA ILE A 324 3.12 2.61 -16.07
C ILE A 324 1.94 2.45 -17.05
N THR A 325 1.82 1.29 -17.67
CA THR A 325 0.78 0.89 -18.62
C THR A 325 0.25 -0.52 -18.32
N GLY A 326 -0.92 -0.88 -18.83
CA GLY A 326 -1.55 -2.19 -18.63
C GLY A 326 -2.73 -2.13 -17.66
N GLY A 327 -3.13 -3.26 -17.07
CA GLY A 327 -4.28 -3.30 -16.13
C GLY A 327 -4.17 -2.37 -14.91
N GLU A 328 -2.95 -1.91 -14.61
CA GLU A 328 -2.64 -0.95 -13.55
C GLU A 328 -2.79 0.52 -14.00
N SER A 329 -3.21 0.77 -15.23
CA SER A 329 -3.49 2.09 -15.78
C SER A 329 -4.95 2.23 -16.14
N LEU A 330 -5.46 3.47 -16.19
CA LEU A 330 -6.85 3.73 -16.55
C LEU A 330 -7.28 3.02 -17.85
N GLU A 331 -6.44 3.10 -18.88
CA GLU A 331 -6.70 2.55 -20.21
C GLU A 331 -6.81 1.01 -20.17
N GLY A 332 -6.25 0.39 -19.13
CA GLY A 332 -6.34 -1.01 -18.84
C GLY A 332 -7.49 -1.40 -17.91
N ILE A 333 -8.33 -0.48 -17.40
CA ILE A 333 -9.41 -0.82 -16.46
C ILE A 333 -10.38 -1.85 -17.04
N ILE A 334 -10.73 -1.76 -18.33
CA ILE A 334 -11.62 -2.76 -18.97
C ILE A 334 -10.92 -4.14 -19.00
N LYS A 335 -9.65 -4.18 -19.43
CA LYS A 335 -8.87 -5.43 -19.45
C LYS A 335 -8.68 -6.01 -18.06
N LEU A 336 -8.42 -5.17 -17.06
CA LEU A 336 -8.34 -5.54 -15.65
C LEU A 336 -9.67 -6.11 -15.18
N THR A 337 -10.78 -5.45 -15.49
CA THR A 337 -12.13 -5.90 -15.08
C THR A 337 -12.44 -7.28 -15.66
N ASN A 338 -12.12 -7.51 -16.93
CA ASN A 338 -12.30 -8.82 -17.56
C ASN A 338 -11.41 -9.88 -16.91
N ALA A 339 -10.12 -9.58 -16.69
CA ALA A 339 -9.21 -10.51 -16.01
C ALA A 339 -9.66 -10.81 -14.56
N LEU A 340 -10.24 -9.83 -13.87
CA LEU A 340 -10.82 -10.04 -12.54
C LEU A 340 -12.03 -10.98 -12.60
N GLN A 341 -12.92 -10.80 -13.58
CA GLN A 341 -14.09 -11.65 -13.78
C GLN A 341 -13.70 -13.09 -14.11
N GLU A 342 -12.68 -13.31 -14.92
CA GLU A 342 -12.14 -14.66 -15.22
C GLU A 342 -11.65 -15.39 -13.96
N HIS A 343 -11.21 -14.64 -12.94
CA HIS A 343 -10.80 -15.14 -11.63
C HIS A 343 -11.92 -15.07 -10.56
N GLY A 344 -13.16 -14.80 -10.96
CA GLY A 344 -14.32 -14.78 -10.06
C GLY A 344 -14.41 -13.54 -9.17
N TYR A 345 -13.76 -12.43 -9.54
CA TYR A 345 -13.83 -11.15 -8.83
C TYR A 345 -14.69 -10.12 -9.57
N HIS A 346 -15.26 -9.17 -8.82
CA HIS A 346 -16.06 -8.09 -9.36
C HIS A 346 -15.55 -6.74 -8.90
N VAL A 347 -15.34 -5.83 -9.85
CA VAL A 347 -15.03 -4.42 -9.55
C VAL A 347 -16.26 -3.75 -8.95
N THR A 348 -16.09 -3.06 -7.82
CA THR A 348 -17.17 -2.27 -7.22
C THR A 348 -16.97 -0.77 -7.46
N SER A 349 -18.04 -0.11 -7.91
CA SER A 349 -18.12 1.35 -8.09
C SER A 349 -18.51 2.06 -6.78
N SER A 350 -17.92 1.63 -5.65
CA SER A 350 -18.21 2.18 -4.33
C SER A 350 -17.04 2.96 -3.76
N ARG A 351 -17.33 3.83 -2.77
CA ARG A 351 -16.30 4.60 -2.07
C ARG A 351 -15.28 3.69 -1.37
N GLY A 352 -15.67 2.47 -1.00
CA GLY A 352 -14.77 1.47 -0.41
C GLY A 352 -14.22 1.87 0.95
N ASP A 353 -15.10 2.36 1.83
CA ASP A 353 -14.78 2.67 3.22
C ASP A 353 -14.46 1.41 4.02
N SER A 354 -13.58 1.57 5.02
CA SER A 354 -13.15 0.45 5.85
C SER A 354 -14.30 -0.11 6.69
N LEU A 355 -14.32 -1.43 6.86
CA LEU A 355 -15.21 -2.14 7.78
C LEU A 355 -14.61 -2.24 9.19
N MET A 356 -13.38 -1.73 9.37
CA MET A 356 -12.73 -1.61 10.68
C MET A 356 -13.43 -0.49 11.46
N SER A 357 -13.79 -0.78 12.72
CA SER A 357 -14.37 0.16 13.68
C SER A 357 -13.33 1.03 14.35
#